data_AF-A0A444K813-F1
#
_entry.id   AF-A0A444K813-F1
#
_cell.length_a   1.000
_cell.length_b   1.000
_cell.length_c   1.000
_cell.angle_alpha   90.00
_cell.angle_beta   90.00
_cell.angle_gamma   90.00
#
_symmetry.space_group_name_H-M   'P 1'
#
loop_
_entity.id
_entity.type
_entity.pdbx_description
1 polymer ?
#
loop_
_entity_poly.entity_id
_entity_poly.type
_entity_poly.pdbx_seq_one_letter_code
_entity_poly.pdbx_strand_id
1 'polypeptide(L)'
;MKLLSPTTVAEALVWLMPYISRHSTLPTCAYAHTVYDAKPAAADPVRIHALEQMELLLAHCALRLGYGHQQIEELGKQLRSRPVIQTGPHCHLIFEPDAFYTHIFSAMGLRSHQDSWYLSYWASTVKFQEKAKKGPGWLRLGDRTLNLFGLSRSKMIPFSVCGRHAPQRFALTSSE
;
A
#
# COMPACT_ATOMS: atom_id res chain seq x y z
N MET A 1 -24.54 -15.45 -3.53
CA MET A 1 -23.83 -14.91 -4.71
C MET A 1 -23.23 -16.08 -5.47
N LYS A 2 -23.51 -16.20 -6.77
CA LYS A 2 -22.82 -17.18 -7.63
C LYS A 2 -21.36 -16.72 -7.78
N LEU A 3 -20.38 -17.55 -7.45
CA LEU A 3 -18.98 -17.21 -7.73
C LEU A 3 -18.81 -17.15 -9.26
N LEU A 4 -18.33 -16.03 -9.77
CA LEU A 4 -17.90 -15.93 -11.15
C LEU A 4 -16.64 -16.78 -11.34
N SER A 5 -16.48 -17.39 -12.52
CA SER A 5 -15.23 -18.06 -12.86
C SER A 5 -14.10 -17.02 -12.96
N PRO A 6 -12.85 -17.39 -12.66
CA PRO A 6 -11.70 -16.51 -12.86
C PRO A 6 -11.61 -15.96 -14.28
N THR A 7 -11.99 -16.77 -15.27
CA THR A 7 -12.00 -16.40 -16.69
C THR A 7 -12.98 -15.27 -16.97
N THR A 8 -14.22 -15.37 -16.49
CA THR A 8 -15.24 -14.31 -16.70
C THR A 8 -14.84 -13.01 -16.02
N VAL A 9 -14.19 -13.07 -14.85
CA VAL A 9 -13.66 -11.87 -14.18
C VAL A 9 -12.52 -11.25 -15.00
N ALA A 10 -11.60 -12.07 -15.52
CA ALA A 10 -10.50 -11.59 -16.35
C ALA A 10 -11.00 -10.94 -17.65
N GLU A 11 -11.99 -11.54 -18.33
CA GLU A 11 -12.64 -10.99 -19.52
C GLU A 11 -13.29 -9.62 -19.23
N ALA A 12 -14.02 -9.51 -18.11
CA ALA A 12 -14.63 -8.25 -17.71
C ALA A 12 -13.59 -7.16 -17.39
N LEU A 13 -12.50 -7.51 -16.72
CA LEU A 13 -11.40 -6.58 -16.44
C LEU A 13 -10.70 -6.13 -17.73
N VAL A 14 -10.47 -7.04 -18.67
CA VAL A 14 -9.93 -6.70 -20.00
C VAL A 14 -10.88 -5.79 -20.77
N TRP A 15 -12.20 -6.03 -20.70
CA TRP A 15 -13.17 -5.14 -21.32
C TRP A 15 -13.16 -3.73 -20.73
N LEU A 16 -13.07 -3.60 -19.41
CA LEU A 16 -12.99 -2.30 -18.71
C LEU A 16 -11.66 -1.57 -18.92
N MET A 17 -10.56 -2.32 -19.02
CA MET A 17 -9.20 -1.79 -19.09
C MET A 17 -8.41 -2.49 -20.20
N PRO A 18 -8.71 -2.23 -21.49
CA PRO A 18 -8.17 -3.02 -22.62
C PRO A 18 -6.64 -3.15 -22.64
N TYR A 19 -5.93 -2.17 -22.11
CA TYR A 19 -4.47 -2.17 -22.01
C TYR A 19 -3.90 -3.27 -21.09
N ILE A 20 -4.69 -3.85 -20.18
CA ILE A 20 -4.24 -4.96 -19.33
C ILE A 20 -4.30 -6.31 -20.07
N SER A 21 -4.98 -6.40 -21.21
CA SER A 21 -5.13 -7.65 -21.98
C SER A 21 -3.79 -8.31 -22.30
N ARG A 22 -2.78 -7.51 -22.66
CA ARG A 22 -1.41 -7.98 -22.92
C ARG A 22 -0.76 -8.67 -21.72
N HIS A 23 -1.23 -8.40 -20.50
CA HIS A 23 -0.72 -8.97 -19.27
C HIS A 23 -1.49 -10.20 -18.80
N SER A 24 -2.58 -10.59 -19.47
CA SER A 24 -3.40 -11.75 -19.09
C SER A 24 -2.67 -13.08 -19.21
N THR A 25 -1.67 -13.16 -20.09
CA THR A 25 -0.85 -14.35 -20.34
C THR A 25 0.58 -14.24 -19.83
N LEU A 26 0.95 -13.08 -19.26
CA LEU A 26 2.31 -12.81 -18.78
C LEU A 26 2.43 -13.05 -17.27
N PRO A 27 3.64 -13.34 -16.75
CA PRO A 27 3.87 -13.38 -15.31
C PRO A 27 3.53 -12.04 -14.65
N THR A 28 3.04 -12.09 -13.40
CA THR A 28 2.65 -10.88 -12.63
C THR A 28 3.76 -9.82 -12.56
N CYS A 29 5.03 -10.24 -12.54
CA CYS A 29 6.16 -9.30 -12.54
C CYS A 29 6.24 -8.43 -13.80
N ALA A 30 5.76 -8.90 -14.95
CA ALA A 30 5.70 -8.11 -16.18
C ALA A 30 4.66 -6.98 -16.07
N TYR A 31 3.54 -7.25 -15.38
CA TYR A 31 2.55 -6.22 -15.07
C TYR A 31 3.09 -5.22 -14.05
N ALA A 32 3.73 -5.70 -12.97
CA ALA A 32 4.37 -4.83 -11.97
C ALA A 32 5.42 -3.91 -12.59
N HIS A 33 6.28 -4.45 -13.48
CA HIS A 33 7.25 -3.68 -14.23
C HIS A 33 6.60 -2.55 -15.04
N THR A 34 5.51 -2.86 -15.76
CA THR A 34 4.75 -1.87 -16.55
C THR A 34 4.17 -0.75 -15.70
N VAL A 35 3.58 -1.10 -14.55
CA VAL A 35 3.00 -0.11 -13.64
C VAL A 35 4.09 0.84 -13.12
N TYR A 36 5.29 0.32 -12.83
CA TYR A 36 6.42 1.11 -12.38
C TYR A 36 7.14 1.88 -13.49
N ASP A 37 6.97 1.48 -14.75
CA ASP A 37 7.49 2.20 -15.92
C ASP A 37 6.51 3.26 -16.46
N ALA A 38 5.37 3.46 -15.79
CA ALA A 38 4.38 4.45 -16.19
C ALA A 38 4.97 5.86 -16.12
N LYS A 39 5.22 6.45 -17.28
CA LYS A 39 5.73 7.82 -17.40
C LYS A 39 4.61 8.83 -17.17
N PRO A 40 4.90 9.97 -16.53
CA PRO A 40 3.97 11.09 -16.49
C PRO A 40 3.50 11.43 -17.91
N ALA A 41 2.22 11.77 -18.05
CA ALA A 41 1.76 12.48 -19.24
C ALA A 41 2.50 13.82 -19.37
N ALA A 42 2.40 14.46 -20.55
CA ALA A 42 3.10 15.70 -20.91
C ALA A 42 3.28 16.68 -19.74
N ALA A 43 4.46 17.33 -19.73
CA ALA A 43 4.93 18.22 -18.66
C ALA A 43 3.89 19.30 -18.28
N ASP A 44 3.12 19.03 -17.23
CA ASP A 44 2.23 19.99 -16.57
C ASP A 44 3.02 20.70 -15.46
N PRO A 45 3.20 22.03 -15.52
CA PRO A 45 3.94 22.79 -14.52
C PRO A 45 3.43 22.57 -13.08
N VAL A 46 2.12 22.37 -12.90
CA VAL A 46 1.54 22.13 -11.57
C VAL A 46 1.96 20.77 -11.04
N ARG A 47 1.98 19.74 -11.90
CA ARG A 47 2.42 18.39 -11.51
C ARG A 47 3.91 18.33 -11.22
N ILE A 48 4.72 19.05 -12.00
CA ILE A 48 6.16 19.17 -11.76
C ILE A 48 6.40 19.83 -10.40
N HIS A 49 5.77 20.97 -10.15
CA HIS A 49 5.91 21.65 -8.88
C HIS A 49 5.45 20.79 -7.68
N ALA A 50 4.32 20.09 -7.82
CA ALA A 50 3.84 19.16 -6.79
C ALA A 50 4.83 18.02 -6.51
N LEU A 51 5.48 17.48 -7.56
CA LEU A 51 6.52 16.45 -7.43
C LEU A 51 7.76 16.99 -6.70
N GLU A 52 8.19 18.22 -7.00
CA GLU A 52 9.29 18.90 -6.30
C GLU A 52 8.97 19.09 -4.81
N GLN A 53 7.75 19.54 -4.48
CA GLN A 53 7.34 19.67 -3.08
C GLN A 53 7.30 18.32 -2.36
N MET A 54 6.86 17.26 -3.04
CA MET A 54 6.86 15.91 -2.48
C MET A 54 8.29 15.40 -2.25
N GLU A 55 9.20 15.63 -3.19
CA GLU A 55 10.61 15.28 -3.04
C GLU A 55 11.23 15.96 -1.83
N LEU A 56 11.03 17.28 -1.66
CA LEU A 56 11.53 18.04 -0.52
C LEU A 56 10.97 17.49 0.81
N LEU A 57 9.67 17.20 0.87
CA LEU A 57 9.05 16.63 2.06
C LEU A 57 9.67 15.26 2.42
N LEU A 58 9.84 14.39 1.42
CA LEU A 58 10.41 13.06 1.63
C LEU A 58 11.89 13.13 2.02
N ALA A 59 12.67 14.03 1.40
CA ALA A 59 14.06 14.28 1.75
C ALA A 59 14.19 14.75 3.21
N HIS A 60 13.36 15.71 3.64
CA HIS A 60 13.34 16.15 5.04
C HIS A 60 12.95 15.02 6.01
N CYS A 61 11.98 14.19 5.64
CA CYS A 61 11.61 13.02 6.44
C CYS A 61 12.74 12.00 6.53
N ALA A 62 13.38 11.66 5.41
CA ALA A 62 14.50 10.73 5.37
C ALA A 62 15.70 11.24 6.18
N LEU A 63 16.01 12.54 6.09
CA LEU A 63 17.06 13.17 6.90
C LEU A 63 16.77 13.03 8.40
N ARG A 64 15.53 13.30 8.84
CA ARG A 64 15.12 13.13 10.24
C ARG A 64 15.18 11.67 10.73
N LEU A 65 15.06 10.71 9.82
CA LEU A 65 15.19 9.28 10.12
C LEU A 65 16.65 8.79 10.09
N GLY A 66 17.61 9.67 9.77
CA GLY A 66 19.05 9.35 9.79
C GLY A 66 19.60 8.79 8.47
N TYR A 67 18.85 8.89 7.36
CA TYR A 67 19.38 8.51 6.05
C TYR A 67 20.45 9.50 5.57
N GLY A 68 21.48 8.99 4.91
CA GLY A 68 22.58 9.78 4.37
C GLY A 68 22.20 10.56 3.10
N HIS A 69 23.00 11.58 2.76
CA HIS A 69 22.78 12.43 1.58
C HIS A 69 22.67 11.64 0.28
N GLN A 70 23.53 10.64 0.07
CA GLN A 70 23.49 9.80 -1.14
C GLN A 70 22.16 9.03 -1.25
N GLN A 71 21.67 8.47 -0.14
CA GLN A 71 20.41 7.71 -0.13
C GLN A 71 19.21 8.64 -0.41
N ILE A 72 19.26 9.87 0.08
CA ILE A 72 18.25 10.91 -0.19
C ILE A 72 18.27 11.34 -1.66
N GLU A 73 19.46 11.46 -2.25
CA GLU A 73 19.60 11.77 -3.68
C GLU A 73 19.04 10.62 -4.56
N GLU A 74 19.32 9.37 -4.18
CA GLU A 74 18.74 8.18 -4.81
C GLU A 74 17.21 8.17 -4.73
N LEU A 75 16.64 8.52 -3.58
CA LEU A 75 15.20 8.69 -3.40
C LEU A 75 14.62 9.72 -4.38
N GLY A 76 15.24 10.90 -4.49
CA GLY A 76 14.81 11.94 -5.42
C GLY A 76 14.89 11.51 -6.88
N LYS A 77 16.00 10.86 -7.28
CA LYS A 77 16.17 10.29 -8.64
C LYS A 77 15.10 9.23 -8.95
N GLN A 78 14.83 8.34 -8.01
CA GLN A 78 13.82 7.32 -8.16
C GLN A 78 12.43 7.95 -8.33
N LEU A 79 12.06 8.91 -7.47
CA LEU A 79 10.75 9.55 -7.51
C LEU A 79 10.52 10.32 -8.83
N ARG A 80 11.54 11.00 -9.36
CA ARG A 80 11.44 11.70 -10.65
C ARG A 80 11.31 10.76 -11.84
N SER A 81 12.04 9.65 -11.83
CA SER A 81 12.00 8.68 -12.93
C SER A 81 10.74 7.83 -12.90
N ARG A 82 10.26 7.49 -11.70
CA ARG A 82 9.13 6.58 -11.46
C ARG A 82 8.30 7.10 -10.28
N PRO A 83 7.40 8.07 -10.51
CA PRO A 83 6.59 8.70 -9.46
C PRO A 83 5.42 7.80 -9.01
N VAL A 84 5.73 6.59 -8.57
CA VAL A 84 4.77 5.60 -8.09
C VAL A 84 4.66 5.65 -6.58
N ILE A 85 3.43 5.80 -6.11
CA ILE A 85 3.08 5.76 -4.69
C ILE A 85 2.08 4.62 -4.51
N GLN A 86 2.40 3.67 -3.64
CA GLN A 86 1.45 2.62 -3.33
C GLN A 86 0.38 3.17 -2.39
N THR A 87 -0.88 3.04 -2.79
CA THR A 87 -2.04 3.44 -2.00
C THR A 87 -2.86 2.20 -1.65
N GLY A 88 -3.63 2.24 -0.57
CA GLY A 88 -4.62 1.21 -0.28
C GLY A 88 -4.27 0.12 0.74
N PRO A 89 -3.03 -0.14 1.20
CA PRO A 89 -2.92 -0.96 2.39
C PRO A 89 -3.49 -0.10 3.55
N HIS A 90 -4.56 -0.55 4.20
CA HIS A 90 -5.27 0.21 5.24
C HIS A 90 -4.71 -0.08 6.62
N CYS A 91 -3.44 0.22 6.86
CA CYS A 91 -2.66 -0.13 8.07
C CYS A 91 -2.81 -1.60 8.52
N HIS A 92 -3.18 -2.49 7.60
CA HIS A 92 -3.23 -3.91 7.87
C HIS A 92 -1.84 -4.46 8.12
N LEU A 93 -1.81 -5.61 8.79
CA LEU A 93 -0.59 -6.36 9.00
C LEU A 93 -0.08 -6.89 7.65
N ILE A 94 1.24 -6.95 7.50
CA ILE A 94 1.88 -7.34 6.23
C ILE A 94 1.43 -8.73 5.76
N PHE A 95 1.08 -9.64 6.66
CA PHE A 95 0.62 -10.99 6.31
C PHE A 95 -0.87 -11.07 5.96
N GLU A 96 -1.67 -10.02 6.18
CA GLU A 96 -3.07 -10.01 5.74
C GLU A 96 -3.08 -10.01 4.21
N PRO A 97 -3.81 -10.93 3.54
CA PRO A 97 -3.70 -11.12 2.09
C PRO A 97 -3.84 -9.83 1.27
N ASP A 98 -4.79 -8.97 1.66
CA ASP A 98 -5.07 -7.69 0.98
C ASP A 98 -3.84 -6.74 1.01
N ALA A 99 -3.06 -6.75 2.10
CA ALA A 99 -1.83 -5.96 2.23
C ALA A 99 -0.61 -6.70 1.69
N PHE A 100 -0.50 -8.01 1.94
CA PHE A 100 0.62 -8.83 1.50
C PHE A 100 0.84 -8.73 0.00
N TYR A 101 -0.20 -9.04 -0.79
CA TYR A 101 -0.08 -9.04 -2.25
C TYR A 101 0.19 -7.65 -2.80
N THR A 102 -0.37 -6.62 -2.17
CA THR A 102 -0.10 -5.20 -2.47
C THR A 102 1.38 -4.85 -2.28
N HIS A 103 1.99 -5.27 -1.17
CA HIS A 103 3.42 -5.03 -0.90
C HIS A 103 4.33 -5.85 -1.81
N ILE A 104 4.02 -7.13 -2.04
CA ILE A 104 4.79 -7.98 -2.92
C ILE A 104 4.75 -7.47 -4.38
N PHE A 105 3.58 -7.02 -4.84
CA PHE A 105 3.45 -6.43 -6.17
C PHE A 105 4.34 -5.20 -6.34
N SER A 106 4.33 -4.29 -5.36
CA SER A 106 5.23 -3.13 -5.34
C SER A 106 6.70 -3.51 -5.33
N ALA A 107 7.08 -4.51 -4.52
CA ALA A 107 8.46 -5.01 -4.47
C ALA A 107 8.91 -5.62 -5.80
N MET A 108 8.02 -6.32 -6.52
CA MET A 108 8.31 -6.84 -7.87
C MET A 108 8.58 -5.70 -8.86
N GLY A 109 7.76 -4.64 -8.82
CA GLY A 109 7.94 -3.45 -9.66
C GLY A 109 9.28 -2.77 -9.41
N LEU A 110 9.58 -2.44 -8.15
CA LEU A 110 10.86 -1.84 -7.75
C LEU A 110 12.05 -2.68 -8.19
N ARG A 111 12.03 -3.98 -7.88
CA ARG A 111 13.11 -4.90 -8.23
C ARG A 111 13.35 -5.00 -9.74
N SER A 112 12.28 -4.95 -10.54
CA SER A 112 12.39 -5.00 -12.01
C SER A 112 13.12 -3.77 -12.59
N HIS A 113 13.22 -2.69 -11.80
CA HIS A 113 13.82 -1.41 -12.16
C HIS A 113 15.09 -1.08 -11.36
N GLN A 114 15.55 -2.01 -10.50
CA GLN A 114 16.69 -1.82 -9.58
C GLN A 114 16.50 -0.67 -8.58
N ASP A 115 15.24 -0.38 -8.26
CA ASP A 115 14.85 0.66 -7.30
C ASP A 115 14.73 0.08 -5.89
N SER A 116 15.01 0.90 -4.88
CA SER A 116 15.10 0.49 -3.47
C SER A 116 14.12 1.21 -2.54
N TRP A 117 13.53 2.33 -2.98
CA TRP A 117 12.62 3.11 -2.14
C TRP A 117 11.16 2.70 -2.36
N TYR A 118 10.57 2.05 -1.37
CA TYR A 118 9.15 1.77 -1.35
C TYR A 118 8.36 2.91 -0.71
N LEU A 119 7.65 3.69 -1.53
CA LEU A 119 6.79 4.79 -1.07
C LEU A 119 5.35 4.33 -0.98
N SER A 120 4.76 4.47 0.20
CA SER A 120 3.37 4.10 0.48
C SER A 120 2.63 5.22 1.20
N TYR A 121 1.40 5.48 0.79
CA TYR A 121 0.51 6.42 1.43
C TYR A 121 -0.56 5.68 2.25
N TRP A 122 -0.69 6.07 3.52
CA TRP A 122 -1.66 5.50 4.46
C TRP A 122 -2.63 6.59 4.91
N ALA A 123 -3.93 6.31 4.82
CA ALA A 123 -4.95 7.24 5.29
C ALA A 123 -4.98 7.29 6.84
N SER A 124 -5.09 8.49 7.40
CA SER A 124 -5.17 8.68 8.86
C SER A 124 -6.51 8.22 9.47
N THR A 125 -7.53 8.00 8.64
CA THR A 125 -8.90 7.63 9.03
C THR A 125 -9.14 6.12 9.08
N VAL A 126 -8.10 5.31 8.97
CA VAL A 126 -8.21 3.85 9.04
C VAL A 126 -8.60 3.42 10.45
N LYS A 127 -9.83 2.90 10.59
CA LYS A 127 -10.38 2.35 11.83
C LYS A 127 -9.70 1.04 12.23
N PHE A 128 -9.67 0.72 13.52
CA PHE A 128 -9.21 -0.60 13.97
C PHE A 128 -10.06 -1.74 13.42
N GLN A 129 -11.36 -1.48 13.20
CA GLN A 129 -12.31 -2.43 12.68
C GLN A 129 -13.02 -1.89 11.43
N GLU A 130 -12.88 -2.62 10.33
CA GLU A 130 -13.62 -2.38 9.09
C GLU A 130 -14.96 -3.11 9.09
N LYS A 131 -14.92 -4.38 9.53
CA LYS A 131 -16.08 -5.23 9.76
C LYS A 131 -15.77 -6.19 10.91
N ALA A 132 -16.76 -6.94 11.38
CA ALA A 132 -16.57 -7.86 12.51
C ALA A 132 -15.33 -8.75 12.28
N LYS A 133 -14.37 -8.69 13.22
CA LYS A 133 -13.12 -9.48 13.20
C LYS A 133 -12.24 -9.27 11.96
N LYS A 134 -12.36 -8.12 11.28
CA LYS A 134 -11.47 -7.68 10.19
C LYS A 134 -11.09 -6.21 10.36
N GLY A 135 -9.83 -5.92 10.07
CA GLY A 135 -9.24 -4.60 10.08
C GLY A 135 -7.86 -4.66 10.73
N PRO A 136 -7.16 -3.53 10.83
CA PRO A 136 -5.84 -3.42 11.46
C PRO A 136 -5.77 -3.87 12.91
N GLY A 137 -6.91 -3.88 13.62
CA GLY A 137 -7.00 -4.33 15.00
C GLY A 137 -7.07 -5.84 15.17
N TRP A 138 -7.13 -6.59 14.07
CA TRP A 138 -7.37 -8.02 14.09
C TRP A 138 -6.24 -8.76 13.37
N LEU A 139 -5.84 -9.88 13.95
CA LEU A 139 -4.90 -10.83 13.36
C LEU A 139 -5.62 -12.15 13.10
N ARG A 140 -5.67 -12.61 11.84
CA ARG A 140 -6.23 -13.92 11.50
C ARG A 140 -5.13 -14.98 11.39
N LEU A 141 -5.19 -16.02 12.22
CA LEU A 141 -4.31 -17.19 12.19
C LEU A 141 -5.14 -18.45 11.98
N GLY A 142 -5.19 -18.95 10.74
CA GLY A 142 -6.05 -20.08 10.39
C GLY A 142 -7.52 -19.75 10.65
N ASP A 143 -8.15 -20.53 11.53
CA ASP A 143 -9.54 -20.36 12.00
C ASP A 143 -9.68 -19.37 13.16
N ARG A 144 -8.57 -18.90 13.76
CA ARG A 144 -8.58 -17.99 14.90
C ARG A 144 -8.46 -16.54 14.45
N THR A 145 -9.11 -15.66 15.21
CA THR A 145 -8.94 -14.22 15.09
C THR A 145 -8.57 -13.65 16.46
N LEU A 146 -7.47 -12.91 16.50
CA LEU A 146 -6.91 -12.32 17.72
C LEU A 146 -7.08 -10.80 17.67
N ASN A 147 -7.45 -10.21 18.80
CA ASN A 147 -7.47 -8.77 18.97
C ASN A 147 -6.04 -8.29 19.26
N LEU A 148 -5.46 -7.53 18.34
CA LEU A 148 -4.07 -7.09 18.45
C LEU A 148 -3.83 -6.13 19.60
N PHE A 149 -4.83 -5.33 19.94
CA PHE A 149 -4.70 -4.23 20.89
C PHE A 149 -5.41 -4.50 22.22
N GLY A 150 -6.14 -5.62 22.34
CA GLY A 150 -6.96 -5.93 23.52
C GLY A 150 -8.05 -4.88 23.78
N LEU A 151 -8.51 -4.21 22.73
CA LEU A 151 -9.53 -3.15 22.82
C LEU A 151 -10.93 -3.74 22.66
N SER A 152 -11.86 -3.30 23.51
CA SER A 152 -13.27 -3.64 23.33
C SER A 152 -13.81 -3.17 21.97
N ARG A 153 -14.84 -3.83 21.47
CA ARG A 153 -15.55 -3.43 20.23
C ARG A 153 -15.97 -1.95 20.22
N SER A 154 -16.41 -1.42 21.37
CA SER A 154 -16.80 -0.01 21.53
C SER A 154 -15.65 0.98 21.31
N LYS A 155 -14.40 0.54 21.48
CA LYS A 155 -13.19 1.31 21.15
C LYS A 155 -12.71 1.04 19.72
N MET A 156 -12.82 -0.19 19.22
CA MET A 156 -12.33 -0.53 17.89
C MET A 156 -13.14 0.06 16.72
N ILE A 157 -14.45 0.29 16.92
CA ILE A 157 -15.34 0.80 15.85
C ILE A 157 -15.19 2.31 15.57
N PRO A 158 -15.16 3.20 16.58
CA PRO A 158 -15.14 4.64 16.31
C PRO A 158 -13.73 5.18 16.05
N PHE A 159 -12.68 4.51 16.53
CA PHE A 159 -11.33 5.07 16.54
C PHE A 159 -10.44 4.53 15.41
N SER A 160 -9.54 5.40 14.95
CA SER A 160 -8.52 5.10 13.96
C SER A 160 -7.21 4.64 14.61
N VAL A 161 -6.50 3.76 13.92
CA VAL A 161 -5.17 3.26 14.33
C VAL A 161 -4.17 4.41 14.47
N CYS A 162 -4.18 5.31 13.49
CA CYS A 162 -3.34 6.51 13.48
C CYS A 162 -3.99 7.70 14.22
N GLY A 163 -5.11 7.47 14.91
CA GLY A 163 -5.82 8.51 15.66
C GLY A 163 -5.12 8.86 16.96
N ARG A 164 -5.31 10.10 17.43
CA ARG A 164 -4.69 10.60 18.68
C ARG A 164 -5.45 10.20 19.96
N HIS A 165 -6.41 9.27 19.86
CA HIS A 165 -7.38 9.02 20.92
C HIS A 165 -6.78 8.34 22.17
N ALA A 166 -5.68 7.59 22.03
CA ALA A 166 -4.87 7.08 23.13
C ALA A 166 -3.58 6.45 22.59
N PRO A 167 -2.49 6.40 23.39
CA PRO A 167 -1.33 5.53 23.09
C PRO A 167 -1.80 4.08 22.92
N GLN A 168 -1.45 3.48 21.78
CA GLN A 168 -1.81 2.10 21.47
C GLN A 168 -0.63 1.19 21.78
N ARG A 169 -0.92 0.03 22.38
CA ARG A 169 0.06 -1.02 22.59
C ARG A 169 -0.46 -2.33 22.01
N PHE A 170 0.44 -3.13 21.48
CA PHE A 170 0.12 -4.52 21.16
C PHE A 170 -0.09 -5.28 22.48
N ALA A 171 -1.19 -6.03 22.55
CA ALA A 171 -1.56 -6.85 23.69
C ALA A 171 -1.87 -8.30 23.30
N LEU A 172 -2.20 -8.58 22.02
CA LEU A 172 -2.58 -9.89 21.48
C LEU A 172 -3.47 -10.71 22.43
N THR A 173 -4.77 -10.42 22.43
CA THR A 173 -5.74 -11.12 23.27
C THR A 173 -6.68 -11.98 22.44
N SER A 174 -7.05 -13.13 22.99
CA SER A 174 -8.15 -13.98 22.47
C SER A 174 -9.53 -13.53 22.97
N SER A 175 -9.56 -12.65 23.98
CA SER A 175 -10.77 -12.06 24.52
C SER A 175 -11.20 -10.83 23.72
N GLU A 176 -12.49 -10.76 23.39
CA GLU A 176 -13.17 -9.56 22.86
C GLU A 176 -13.24 -8.42 23.89
#